data_AF-A3IZP0-F1
#
_entry.id   AF-A3IZP0-F1
#
_cell.length_a   1.000
_cell.length_b   1.000
_cell.length_c   1.000
_cell.angle_alpha   90.00
_cell.angle_beta   90.00
_cell.angle_gamma   90.00
#
_symmetry.space_group_name_H-M   'P 1'
#
loop_
_entity.id
_entity.type
_entity.pdbx_description
1 polymer ?
#
loop_
_entity_poly.entity_id
_entity_poly.type
_entity_poly.pdbx_seq_one_letter_code
_entity_poly.pdbx_strand_id
1 'polypeptide(L)'
;MRRYGTEDISPEIVKKDDEGWFGKLTLHYYLTTGKPFLKERDKEKVEKLTKNSPGKGFTPDVNKALLSAQIMAMERINIKQFFDPDKVFTHDNLREWFELICQPVNRQQIKEYLNMSINPERDTPVGVGQRLLMSLFGIQLTCIGQRRVNGKRIREYKMMSLNPDERMSIFARWFERDSARCHTLPINTIEQEVCA
;
A
#
# COMPACT_ATOMS: atom_id res chain seq x y z
N MET A 1 19.60 7.77 -9.92
CA MET A 1 19.22 7.49 -8.52
C MET A 1 18.76 6.04 -8.41
N ARG A 2 19.33 5.26 -7.47
CA ARG A 2 19.06 3.82 -7.32
C ARG A 2 17.69 3.54 -6.68
N ARG A 3 17.19 2.31 -6.83
CA ARG A 3 15.86 1.83 -6.39
C ARG A 3 15.49 2.23 -4.94
N TYR A 4 16.44 2.17 -4.02
CA TYR A 4 16.25 2.44 -2.59
C TYR A 4 16.65 3.87 -2.14
N GLY A 5 17.04 4.74 -3.08
CA GLY A 5 17.54 6.07 -2.73
C GLY A 5 18.89 6.09 -2.00
N THR A 6 19.61 4.96 -1.98
CA THR A 6 20.95 4.81 -1.38
C THR A 6 21.95 4.25 -2.39
N GLU A 7 23.23 4.61 -2.26
CA GLU A 7 24.31 4.01 -3.03
C GLU A 7 24.80 2.70 -2.39
N ASP A 8 24.76 2.62 -1.06
CA ASP A 8 25.15 1.44 -0.30
C ASP A 8 24.05 0.37 -0.33
N ILE A 9 24.16 -0.56 -1.27
CA ILE A 9 23.28 -1.72 -1.35
C ILE A 9 24.00 -2.89 -0.67
N SER A 10 23.53 -3.26 0.53
CA SER A 10 24.04 -4.43 1.24
C SER A 10 23.46 -5.73 0.66
N PRO A 11 24.16 -6.88 0.82
CA PRO A 11 23.62 -8.19 0.44
C PRO A 11 22.27 -8.51 1.11
N GLU A 12 22.03 -7.97 2.31
CA GLU A 12 20.75 -8.13 3.02
C GLU A 12 19.59 -7.43 2.30
N ILE A 13 19.82 -6.23 1.75
CA ILE A 13 18.83 -5.51 0.96
C ILE A 13 18.51 -6.27 -0.33
N VAL A 14 19.52 -6.86 -0.98
CA VAL A 14 19.32 -7.68 -2.19
C VAL A 14 18.44 -8.88 -1.86
N LYS A 15 18.76 -9.62 -0.80
CA LYS A 15 17.96 -10.77 -0.37
C LYS A 15 16.51 -10.38 -0.07
N LYS A 16 16.27 -9.27 0.64
CA LYS A 16 14.92 -8.76 0.89
C LYS A 16 14.21 -8.37 -0.40
N ASP A 17 14.91 -7.75 -1.35
CA ASP A 17 14.36 -7.38 -2.66
C ASP A 17 13.84 -8.60 -3.41
N ASP A 18 14.62 -9.70 -3.45
CA ASP A 18 14.25 -10.97 -4.06
C ASP A 18 12.99 -11.58 -3.40
N GLU A 19 12.79 -11.34 -2.10
CA GLU A 19 11.59 -11.72 -1.34
C GLU A 19 10.39 -10.76 -1.53
N GLY A 20 10.48 -9.82 -2.47
CA GLY A 20 9.41 -8.89 -2.85
C GLY A 20 9.28 -7.66 -1.93
N TRP A 21 10.31 -7.34 -1.13
CA TRP A 21 10.28 -6.22 -0.19
C TRP A 21 10.05 -4.86 -0.87
N PHE A 22 10.64 -4.64 -2.05
CA PHE A 22 10.48 -3.39 -2.78
C PHE A 22 9.01 -3.05 -3.10
N GLY A 23 8.22 -4.04 -3.52
CA GLY A 23 6.79 -3.86 -3.78
C GLY A 23 6.03 -3.44 -2.53
N LYS A 24 6.33 -4.08 -1.40
CA LYS A 24 5.73 -3.79 -0.10
C LYS A 24 6.05 -2.37 0.39
N LEU A 25 7.32 -1.96 0.26
CA LEU A 25 7.77 -0.61 0.58
C LEU A 25 7.06 0.42 -0.30
N THR A 26 6.99 0.15 -1.60
CA THR A 26 6.36 1.05 -2.58
C THR A 26 4.89 1.27 -2.24
N LEU A 27 4.14 0.20 -1.99
CA LEU A 27 2.73 0.29 -1.59
C LEU A 27 2.55 1.08 -0.30
N HIS A 28 3.37 0.80 0.72
CA HIS A 28 3.27 1.48 2.01
C HIS A 28 3.57 2.98 1.89
N TYR A 29 4.61 3.35 1.13
CA TYR A 29 4.95 4.73 0.86
C TYR A 29 3.81 5.49 0.18
N TYR A 30 3.26 4.96 -0.92
CA TYR A 30 2.19 5.65 -1.66
C TYR A 30 0.84 5.65 -0.94
N LEU A 31 0.61 4.73 0.01
CA LEU A 31 -0.56 4.78 0.89
C LEU A 31 -0.42 5.86 1.98
N THR A 32 0.81 6.25 2.31
CA THR A 32 1.14 7.18 3.40
C THR A 32 1.75 8.48 2.86
N THR A 33 3.06 8.70 3.05
CA THR A 33 3.76 9.95 2.77
C THR A 33 3.85 10.28 1.28
N GLY A 34 3.88 9.26 0.42
CA GLY A 34 4.04 9.40 -1.02
C GLY A 34 2.74 9.63 -1.79
N LYS A 35 1.58 9.63 -1.12
CA LYS A 35 0.27 9.77 -1.79
C LYS A 35 0.16 10.96 -2.74
N PRO A 36 0.67 12.17 -2.41
CA PRO A 36 0.60 13.32 -3.32
C PRO A 36 1.23 13.08 -4.70
N PHE A 37 2.25 12.21 -4.78
CA PHE A 37 3.00 11.95 -6.01
C PHE A 37 2.45 10.76 -6.82
N LEU A 38 1.45 10.05 -6.29
CA LEU A 38 0.92 8.82 -6.88
C LEU A 38 0.38 9.02 -8.30
N LYS A 39 -0.34 10.12 -8.53
CA LYS A 39 -0.95 10.41 -9.82
C LYS A 39 0.09 10.62 -10.92
N GLU A 40 1.14 11.38 -10.63
CA GLU A 40 2.22 11.64 -11.59
C GLU A 40 3.01 10.36 -11.88
N ARG A 41 3.31 9.57 -10.85
CA ARG A 41 3.98 8.28 -11.00
C ARG A 41 3.20 7.32 -11.90
N ASP A 42 1.89 7.21 -11.71
CA ASP A 42 1.04 6.35 -12.52
C ASP A 42 0.93 6.86 -13.97
N LYS A 43 0.84 8.18 -14.18
CA LYS A 43 0.88 8.81 -15.50
C LYS A 43 2.17 8.46 -16.25
N GLU A 44 3.34 8.66 -15.63
CA GLU A 44 4.63 8.28 -16.22
C GLU A 44 4.68 6.79 -16.58
N LYS A 45 4.10 5.93 -15.74
CA LYS A 45 4.07 4.49 -15.99
C LYS A 45 3.22 4.14 -17.20
N VAL A 46 2.05 4.74 -17.34
CA VAL A 46 1.19 4.58 -18.52
C VAL A 46 1.93 5.06 -19.77
N GLU A 47 2.52 6.26 -19.75
CA GLU A 47 3.27 6.79 -20.90
C GLU A 47 4.41 5.87 -21.33
N LYS A 48 5.17 5.31 -20.38
CA LYS A 48 6.25 4.35 -20.67
C LYS A 48 5.72 3.05 -21.28
N LEU A 49 4.60 2.53 -20.78
CA LEU A 49 3.98 1.32 -21.32
C LEU A 49 3.45 1.55 -22.75
N THR A 50 2.83 2.71 -23.01
CA THR A 50 2.32 3.06 -24.33
C THR A 50 3.44 3.32 -25.34
N LYS A 51 4.53 3.99 -24.93
CA LYS A 51 5.70 4.25 -25.80
C LYS A 51 6.40 2.97 -26.24
N ASN A 52 6.51 1.98 -25.35
CA ASN A 52 7.22 0.73 -25.62
C ASN A 52 6.35 -0.32 -26.34
N SER A 53 5.04 -0.09 -26.49
CA SER A 53 4.10 -1.05 -27.10
C SER A 53 2.86 -0.34 -27.66
N PRO A 54 3.00 0.47 -28.74
CA PRO A 54 1.87 1.11 -29.38
C PRO A 54 0.86 0.04 -29.84
N GLY A 55 -0.35 0.09 -29.27
CA GLY A 55 -1.46 -0.82 -29.62
C GLY A 55 -1.45 -2.20 -28.96
N LYS A 56 -0.51 -2.53 -28.05
CA LYS A 56 -0.42 -3.84 -27.36
C LYS A 56 -0.43 -3.74 -25.83
N GLY A 57 -1.01 -2.68 -25.26
CA GLY A 57 -1.23 -2.61 -23.81
C GLY A 57 -2.26 -3.65 -23.39
N PHE A 58 -1.84 -4.80 -22.86
CA PHE A 58 -2.75 -5.78 -22.29
C PHE A 58 -3.33 -5.18 -21.00
N THR A 59 -4.65 -4.93 -20.97
CA THR A 59 -5.36 -4.27 -19.85
C THR A 59 -5.06 -4.86 -18.47
N PRO A 60 -4.91 -6.20 -18.30
CA PRO A 60 -4.51 -6.80 -17.03
C PRO A 60 -3.12 -6.38 -16.51
N ASP A 61 -2.16 -6.14 -17.40
CA ASP A 61 -0.79 -5.76 -17.01
C ASP A 61 -0.72 -4.28 -16.63
N VAL A 62 -1.54 -3.44 -17.28
CA VAL A 62 -1.70 -2.03 -16.92
C VAL A 62 -2.35 -1.91 -15.53
N ASN A 63 -3.41 -2.68 -15.25
CA ASN A 63 -4.07 -2.66 -13.95
C ASN A 63 -3.17 -3.13 -12.80
N LYS A 64 -2.28 -4.10 -13.05
CA LYS A 64 -1.25 -4.51 -12.09
C LYS A 64 -0.12 -3.48 -11.91
N ALA A 65 0.15 -2.68 -12.94
CA ALA A 65 1.22 -1.67 -12.91
C ALA A 65 0.81 -0.36 -12.22
N LEU A 66 -0.50 -0.05 -12.24
CA LEU A 66 -1.08 1.15 -11.64
C LEU A 66 -1.27 0.96 -10.14
N LEU A 67 -0.53 1.75 -9.34
CA LEU A 67 -0.67 1.68 -7.89
C LEU A 67 -1.94 2.38 -7.42
N SER A 68 -2.46 3.36 -8.16
CA SER A 68 -3.69 4.09 -7.82
C SER A 68 -4.88 3.17 -7.56
N ALA A 69 -5.06 2.12 -8.37
CA ALA A 69 -6.12 1.15 -8.17
C ALA A 69 -5.95 0.36 -6.86
N GLN A 70 -4.71 -0.06 -6.55
CA GLN A 70 -4.38 -0.76 -5.31
C GLN A 70 -4.57 0.16 -4.09
N ILE A 71 -4.08 1.41 -4.15
CA ILE A 71 -4.28 2.40 -3.09
C ILE A 71 -5.77 2.66 -2.87
N MET A 72 -6.55 2.87 -3.93
CA MET A 72 -7.99 3.09 -3.84
C MET A 72 -8.71 1.91 -3.19
N ALA A 73 -8.40 0.67 -3.58
CA ALA A 73 -8.96 -0.53 -2.96
C ALA A 73 -8.62 -0.60 -1.46
N MET A 74 -7.38 -0.28 -1.08
CA MET A 74 -6.93 -0.25 0.32
C MET A 74 -7.63 0.84 1.15
N GLU A 75 -7.86 2.02 0.57
CA GLU A 75 -8.58 3.11 1.23
C GLU A 75 -10.05 2.77 1.43
N ARG A 76 -10.69 2.15 0.44
CA ARG A 76 -12.08 1.71 0.51
C ARG A 76 -12.35 0.72 1.63
N ILE A 77 -11.40 -0.18 1.89
CA ILE A 77 -11.50 -1.15 3.00
C ILE A 77 -10.97 -0.59 4.33
N ASN A 78 -10.62 0.70 4.38
CA ASN A 78 -10.08 1.36 5.57
C ASN A 78 -8.91 0.60 6.21
N ILE A 79 -7.93 0.15 5.42
CA ILE A 79 -6.78 -0.60 5.95
C ILE A 79 -5.91 0.24 6.89
N LYS A 80 -5.90 1.57 6.70
CA LYS A 80 -5.13 2.52 7.52
C LYS A 80 -5.58 2.54 8.98
N GLN A 81 -6.77 2.02 9.31
CA GLN A 81 -7.17 1.88 10.70
C GLN A 81 -6.16 1.06 11.53
N PHE A 82 -5.48 0.09 10.90
CA PHE A 82 -4.47 -0.74 11.55
C PHE A 82 -3.15 0.00 11.82
N PHE A 83 -2.99 1.22 11.31
CA PHE A 83 -1.79 2.03 11.50
C PHE A 83 -1.88 2.92 12.74
N ASP A 84 -3.07 3.00 13.35
CA ASP A 84 -3.29 3.73 14.59
C ASP A 84 -2.53 3.03 15.74
N PRO A 85 -1.51 3.68 16.33
CA PRO A 85 -0.69 3.11 17.39
C PRO A 85 -1.40 3.10 18.74
N ASP A 86 -2.61 3.63 18.87
CA ASP A 86 -3.39 3.62 20.12
C ASP A 86 -4.55 2.63 20.05
N LYS A 87 -4.98 2.26 18.85
CA LYS A 87 -6.08 1.32 18.63
C LYS A 87 -5.70 -0.11 18.98
N VAL A 88 -6.55 -0.74 19.81
CA VAL A 88 -6.49 -2.18 20.12
C VAL A 88 -7.54 -2.91 19.29
N PHE A 89 -7.11 -3.96 18.61
CA PHE A 89 -7.94 -4.81 17.76
C PHE A 89 -8.30 -6.10 18.46
N THR A 90 -9.57 -6.46 18.36
CA THR A 90 -10.12 -7.72 18.85
C THR A 90 -10.96 -8.32 17.73
N HIS A 91 -11.36 -9.58 17.89
CA HIS A 91 -12.32 -10.19 16.97
C HIS A 91 -13.59 -9.35 16.84
N ASP A 92 -14.14 -8.90 17.97
CA ASP A 92 -15.47 -8.31 18.00
C ASP A 92 -15.48 -6.86 17.49
N ASN A 93 -14.45 -6.04 17.78
CA ASN A 93 -14.38 -4.67 17.26
C ASN A 93 -13.96 -4.56 15.78
N LEU A 94 -13.48 -5.66 15.18
CA LEU A 94 -13.22 -5.75 13.75
C LEU A 94 -14.38 -6.36 12.98
N ARG A 95 -15.50 -6.71 13.64
CA ARG A 95 -16.63 -7.38 12.98
C ARG A 95 -17.22 -6.53 11.86
N GLU A 96 -17.52 -5.27 12.13
CA GLU A 96 -18.09 -4.34 11.14
C GLU A 96 -17.14 -4.14 9.95
N TRP A 97 -15.84 -4.04 10.22
CA TRP A 97 -14.84 -4.00 9.16
C TRP A 97 -14.81 -5.29 8.33
N PHE A 98 -14.93 -6.45 8.99
CA PHE A 98 -14.97 -7.74 8.32
C PHE A 98 -16.22 -7.90 7.44
N GLU A 99 -17.37 -7.46 7.92
CA GLU A 99 -18.61 -7.42 7.15
C GLU A 99 -18.46 -6.51 5.92
N LEU A 100 -17.86 -5.32 6.09
CA LEU A 100 -17.54 -4.41 4.99
C LEU A 100 -16.70 -5.09 3.91
N ILE A 101 -15.58 -5.73 4.27
CA ILE A 101 -14.70 -6.37 3.27
C ILE A 101 -15.31 -7.63 2.66
N CYS A 102 -16.26 -8.28 3.34
CA CYS A 102 -16.98 -9.44 2.81
C CYS A 102 -18.07 -9.08 1.80
N GLN A 103 -18.49 -7.80 1.72
CA GLN A 103 -19.45 -7.35 0.71
C GLN A 103 -18.95 -7.73 -0.71
N PRO A 104 -19.82 -8.21 -1.62
CA PRO A 104 -19.40 -8.73 -2.92
C PRO A 104 -18.46 -7.81 -3.71
N VAL A 105 -18.79 -6.52 -3.76
CA VAL A 105 -17.99 -5.51 -4.46
C VAL A 105 -16.60 -5.35 -3.84
N ASN A 106 -16.52 -5.24 -2.51
CA ASN A 106 -15.23 -5.06 -1.83
C ASN A 106 -14.37 -6.32 -1.93
N ARG A 107 -14.99 -7.50 -1.77
CA ARG A 107 -14.31 -8.78 -1.92
C ARG A 107 -13.75 -8.98 -3.32
N GLN A 108 -14.50 -8.60 -4.35
CA GLN A 108 -14.04 -8.64 -5.73
C GLN A 108 -12.85 -7.70 -5.94
N GLN A 109 -12.93 -6.45 -5.45
CA GLN A 109 -11.82 -5.50 -5.56
C GLN A 109 -10.56 -5.94 -4.80
N ILE A 110 -10.70 -6.54 -3.62
CA ILE A 110 -9.59 -7.11 -2.87
C ILE A 110 -8.93 -8.25 -3.68
N LYS A 111 -9.73 -9.09 -4.34
CA LYS A 111 -9.19 -10.15 -5.20
C LYS A 111 -8.48 -9.58 -6.43
N GLU A 112 -9.08 -8.61 -7.11
CA GLU A 112 -8.56 -8.05 -8.36
C GLU A 112 -7.31 -7.20 -8.16
N TYR A 113 -7.32 -6.31 -7.16
CA TYR A 113 -6.26 -5.31 -6.98
C TYR A 113 -5.23 -5.69 -5.90
N LEU A 114 -5.65 -6.46 -4.88
CA LEU A 114 -4.78 -6.85 -3.76
C LEU A 114 -4.37 -8.33 -3.83
N ASN A 115 -4.85 -9.06 -4.84
CA ASN A 115 -4.57 -10.48 -5.07
C ASN A 115 -4.84 -11.36 -3.83
N MET A 116 -5.90 -11.03 -3.08
CA MET A 116 -6.29 -11.77 -1.87
C MET A 116 -7.73 -12.25 -1.96
N SER A 117 -7.94 -13.51 -1.59
CA SER A 117 -9.29 -14.08 -1.44
C SER A 117 -9.69 -14.07 0.03
N ILE A 118 -10.94 -13.69 0.29
CA ILE A 118 -11.55 -13.73 1.63
C ILE A 118 -12.63 -14.83 1.60
N ASN A 119 -12.65 -15.69 2.61
CA ASN A 119 -13.69 -16.68 2.82
C ASN A 119 -14.47 -16.35 4.12
N PRO A 120 -15.69 -15.79 4.02
CA PRO A 120 -16.48 -15.38 5.19
C PRO A 120 -16.75 -16.50 6.20
N GLU A 121 -16.76 -17.76 5.78
CA GLU A 121 -17.06 -18.92 6.63
C GLU A 121 -15.84 -19.45 7.39
N ARG A 122 -14.64 -19.22 6.86
CA ARG A 122 -13.38 -19.78 7.41
C ARG A 122 -12.47 -18.72 8.00
N ASP A 123 -12.56 -17.50 7.52
CA ASP A 123 -11.68 -16.43 7.92
C ASP A 123 -12.19 -15.72 9.18
N THR A 124 -11.24 -15.22 9.97
CA THR A 124 -11.54 -14.35 11.11
C THR A 124 -11.16 -12.91 10.79
N PRO A 125 -11.82 -11.91 11.38
CA PRO A 125 -11.49 -10.49 11.17
C PRO A 125 -10.00 -10.19 11.38
N VAL A 126 -9.45 -10.58 12.54
CA VAL A 126 -8.02 -10.38 12.84
C VAL A 126 -7.15 -11.16 11.86
N GLY A 127 -7.53 -12.39 11.49
CA GLY A 127 -6.79 -13.21 10.55
C GLY A 127 -6.66 -12.57 9.16
N VAL A 128 -7.75 -12.01 8.61
CA VAL A 128 -7.70 -11.29 7.33
C VAL A 128 -6.86 -10.02 7.46
N GLY A 129 -7.02 -9.26 8.54
CA GLY A 129 -6.20 -8.07 8.81
C GLY A 129 -4.70 -8.40 8.80
N GLN A 130 -4.31 -9.45 9.53
CA GLN A 130 -2.92 -9.93 9.56
C GLN A 130 -2.38 -10.33 8.19
N ARG A 131 -3.16 -11.10 7.42
CA ARG A 131 -2.76 -11.50 6.07
C ARG A 131 -2.57 -10.29 5.16
N LEU A 132 -3.51 -9.34 5.17
CA LEU A 132 -3.43 -8.12 4.37
C LEU A 132 -2.18 -7.30 4.72
N LEU A 133 -1.95 -7.06 6.01
CA LEU A 133 -0.78 -6.29 6.48
C LEU A 133 0.55 -6.97 6.08
N MET A 134 0.62 -8.30 6.22
CA MET A 134 1.82 -9.06 5.89
C MET A 134 2.06 -9.12 4.38
N SER A 135 1.02 -9.36 3.58
CA SER A 135 1.17 -9.48 2.12
C SER A 135 1.45 -8.12 1.47
N LEU A 136 0.79 -7.06 1.91
CA LEU A 136 0.87 -5.74 1.29
C LEU A 136 2.05 -4.91 1.77
N PHE A 137 2.39 -5.01 3.06
CA PHE A 137 3.42 -4.15 3.66
C PHE A 137 4.52 -4.94 4.36
N GLY A 138 4.38 -6.25 4.58
CA GLY A 138 5.33 -7.01 5.39
C GLY A 138 5.34 -6.54 6.85
N ILE A 139 4.19 -6.13 7.37
CA ILE A 139 4.00 -5.76 8.79
C ILE A 139 2.89 -6.61 9.38
N GLN A 140 2.83 -6.71 10.71
CA GLN A 140 1.83 -7.53 11.40
C GLN A 140 1.41 -6.88 12.71
N LEU A 141 0.20 -7.19 13.17
CA LEU A 141 -0.23 -6.84 14.51
C LEU A 141 0.43 -7.79 15.52
N THR A 142 0.77 -7.28 16.69
CA THR A 142 1.29 -8.08 17.80
C THR A 142 0.17 -8.38 18.78
N CYS A 143 0.08 -9.63 19.25
CA CYS A 143 -0.81 -9.98 20.35
C CYS A 143 -0.25 -9.40 21.64
N ILE A 144 -0.88 -8.36 22.18
CA ILE A 144 -0.43 -7.67 23.40
C ILE A 144 -0.98 -8.30 24.68
N GLY A 145 -2.03 -9.10 24.55
CA GLY A 145 -2.65 -9.69 25.72
C GLY A 145 -3.89 -10.50 25.41
N GLN A 146 -4.49 -10.99 26.50
CA GLN A 146 -5.74 -11.72 26.47
C GLN A 146 -6.53 -11.43 27.74
N ARG A 147 -7.85 -11.32 27.60
CA ARG A 147 -8.77 -11.20 28.72
C ARG A 147 -9.91 -12.20 28.61
N ARG A 148 -10.52 -12.53 29.75
CA ARG A 148 -11.75 -13.32 29.81
C ARG A 148 -12.91 -12.38 30.09
N VAL A 149 -13.92 -12.39 29.22
CA VAL A 149 -15.19 -11.69 29.45
C VAL A 149 -16.30 -12.69 29.26
N ASN A 150 -17.16 -12.83 30.27
CA ASN A 150 -18.28 -13.78 30.28
C ASN A 150 -17.85 -15.21 29.88
N GLY A 151 -16.72 -15.68 30.41
CA GLY A 151 -16.15 -17.00 30.09
C GLY A 151 -15.49 -17.13 28.72
N LYS A 152 -15.67 -16.17 27.80
CA LYS A 152 -15.05 -16.16 26.47
C LYS A 152 -13.65 -15.53 26.53
N ARG A 153 -12.66 -16.18 25.90
CA ARG A 153 -11.31 -15.63 25.72
C ARG A 153 -11.32 -14.62 24.57
N ILE A 154 -10.87 -13.40 24.85
CA ILE A 154 -10.69 -12.32 23.88
C ILE A 154 -9.20 -12.02 23.79
N ARG A 155 -8.64 -12.12 22.59
CA ARG A 155 -7.24 -11.72 22.30
C ARG A 155 -7.22 -10.29 21.82
N GLU A 156 -6.20 -9.55 22.26
CA GLU A 156 -5.99 -8.15 21.96
C GLU A 156 -4.72 -7.98 21.14
N TYR A 157 -4.86 -7.28 20.01
CA TYR A 157 -3.83 -7.08 19.01
C TYR A 157 -3.57 -5.59 18.82
N LYS A 158 -2.32 -5.22 18.57
CA LYS A 158 -1.94 -3.82 18.39
C LYS A 158 -0.83 -3.69 17.36
N MET A 159 -0.80 -2.57 16.64
CA MET A 159 0.33 -2.22 15.80
C MET A 159 1.46 -1.66 16.66
N MET A 160 2.60 -2.35 16.71
CA MET A 160 3.73 -1.94 17.55
C MET A 160 4.67 -0.97 16.82
N SER A 161 4.84 -1.14 15.50
CA SER A 161 5.71 -0.28 14.70
C SER A 161 5.32 -0.32 13.23
N LEU A 162 5.22 0.86 12.61
CA LEU A 162 5.14 1.03 11.15
C LEU A 162 6.52 1.04 10.48
N ASN A 163 7.58 0.97 11.28
CA ASN A 163 8.97 1.02 10.84
C ASN A 163 9.78 -0.21 11.30
N PRO A 164 9.33 -1.46 11.05
CA PRO A 164 9.98 -2.66 11.59
C PRO A 164 11.36 -2.96 11.00
N ASP A 165 11.73 -2.30 9.90
CA ASP A 165 12.92 -2.52 9.09
C ASP A 165 13.57 -1.21 8.64
N GLU A 166 13.33 -0.13 9.39
CA GLU A 166 13.83 1.22 9.11
C GLU A 166 13.39 1.81 7.75
N ARG A 167 12.34 1.24 7.13
CA ARG A 167 11.75 1.73 5.88
C ARG A 167 11.43 3.22 5.85
N MET A 168 11.18 3.86 6.99
CA MET A 168 10.89 5.29 7.04
C MET A 168 12.06 6.13 6.54
N SER A 169 13.32 5.67 6.72
CA SER A 169 14.50 6.32 6.13
C SER A 169 14.50 6.26 4.59
N ILE A 170 13.98 5.17 4.02
CA ILE A 170 13.80 5.01 2.57
C ILE A 170 12.67 5.94 2.09
N PHE A 171 11.60 6.04 2.86
CA PHE A 171 10.46 6.90 2.52
C PHE A 171 10.84 8.38 2.52
N ALA A 172 11.66 8.84 3.47
CA ALA A 172 12.19 10.19 3.47
C ALA A 172 12.97 10.51 2.18
N ARG A 173 13.89 9.62 1.78
CA ARG A 173 14.67 9.76 0.53
C ARG A 173 13.80 9.71 -0.73
N TRP A 174 12.78 8.86 -0.75
CA TRP A 174 11.81 8.84 -1.85
C TRP A 174 10.96 10.10 -1.90
N PHE A 175 10.56 10.63 -0.75
CA PHE A 175 9.81 11.87 -0.64
C PHE A 175 10.60 13.07 -1.17
N GLU A 176 11.87 13.19 -0.82
CA GLU A 176 12.77 14.23 -1.35
C GLU A 176 12.91 14.13 -2.87
N ARG A 177 13.13 12.91 -3.39
CA ARG A 177 13.20 12.64 -4.82
C ARG A 177 11.92 13.07 -5.55
N ASP A 178 10.77 12.65 -5.04
CA ASP A 178 9.49 12.87 -5.71
C ASP A 178 9.08 14.35 -5.62
N SER A 179 9.34 14.97 -4.46
CA SER A 179 9.22 16.42 -4.26
C SER A 179 10.05 17.18 -5.29
N ALA A 180 11.34 16.86 -5.43
CA ALA A 180 12.21 17.54 -6.39
C ALA A 180 11.70 17.43 -7.83
N ARG A 181 11.18 16.26 -8.22
CA ARG A 181 10.60 16.05 -9.57
C ARG A 181 9.39 16.92 -9.83
N CYS A 182 8.48 17.06 -8.85
CA CYS A 182 7.30 17.91 -8.98
C CYS A 182 7.65 19.41 -9.08
N HIS A 183 8.73 19.87 -8.44
CA HIS A 183 9.18 21.26 -8.56
C HIS A 183 9.91 21.55 -9.89
N THR A 184 10.39 20.52 -10.60
CA THR A 184 11.11 20.66 -11.87
C THR A 184 10.25 20.50 -13.12
N LEU A 185 8.92 20.29 -12.99
CA LEU A 185 8.04 20.39 -14.16
C LEU A 185 7.97 21.87 -14.58
N PRO A 186 8.43 22.24 -15.79
CA PRO A 186 8.47 23.63 -16.19
C PRO A 186 7.05 24.19 -16.28
N ILE A 187 6.80 25.27 -15.54
CA ILE A 187 5.77 26.25 -15.91
C ILE A 187 6.26 26.86 -17.22
N ASN A 188 5.76 26.38 -18.36
CA ASN A 188 5.72 26.99 -19.70
C ASN A 188 4.93 25.99 -20.58
N THR A 189 3.76 26.27 -21.15
CA THR A 189 3.41 27.44 -21.97
C THR A 189 1.88 27.61 -22.00
N ILE A 190 1.36 28.67 -21.39
CA ILE A 190 0.10 29.34 -21.83
C ILE A 190 0.34 30.84 -21.71
N GLU A 191 1.25 31.39 -22.50
CA GLU A 191 1.28 32.82 -22.85
C GLU A 191 2.01 32.99 -24.19
N GLN A 192 1.33 32.64 -25.28
CA GLN A 192 1.54 33.28 -26.59
C GLN A 192 0.22 33.20 -27.37
N GLU A 193 -0.72 34.05 -26.97
CA GLU A 193 -1.86 34.39 -27.82
C GLU A 193 -2.38 35.79 -27.51
N VAL A 194 -1.49 36.80 -27.51
CA VAL A 194 -1.87 38.19 -27.76
C VAL A 194 -0.68 38.91 -28.42
N CYS A 195 -0.97 39.65 -29.50
CA CYS A 195 -0.09 40.48 -30.33
C CYS A 195 0.59 39.80 -31.54
N ALA A 196 -0.21 39.59 -32.58
CA ALA A 196 0.12 40.02 -33.95
C ALA A 196 -1.17 40.44 -34.66
#